data_AF-U2GTE5-F1
#
_entry.id   AF-U2GTE5-F1
#
_cell.length_a   1.000
_cell.length_b   1.000
_cell.length_c   1.000
_cell.angle_alpha   90.00
_cell.angle_beta   90.00
_cell.angle_gamma   90.00
#
_symmetry.space_group_name_H-M   'P 1'
#
loop_
_entity.id
_entity.type
_entity.pdbx_description
1 polymer ?
#
loop_
_entity_poly.entity_id
_entity_poly.type
_entity_poly.pdbx_seq_one_letter_code
_entity_poly.pdbx_strand_id
1 'polypeptide(L)'
;MKVTFEGSLAIVRPFGFLEVNITPSSIKKADVEQICARQISAILLSLKNVTFFSLLWLNSTCEHLSGIAKQIGAEFAVCDYDDTFYELVAKTSKNILRFSLFENERVATLFLNDTLADSSEAIVIYNKNEQYKDYINSLLEQKCYKCKFVKSVEEFNAAKQAYKYTISTLNHIVLGKKEFSAFIRGDVVIYKTVGLIDSSFVQKFDYKFHERLQKVGFKFFVFWSDSVGALNTIGASFLIKLSELSQKSGGILAICGLNEGNISETLASNLKAAKILLYKKMDDFFKDDSTLYFKKRLIDIEPTKMNKNLVEFLPLVISSVTDVLSPLIESEILCLDAKISNFNVEGENDYLRACVLFYGDIQMRILLGVKKDKLSKICSIFSDNGDLECGCLSGFSQIFSIIASKILDIFIERNLKVKLSNFKFYENEMFFDRASSGIFATLNAKESQTGVIFISK
;
A
#
# COMPACT_ATOMS: atom_id res chain seq x y z
N MET A 1 22.39 -8.05 3.34
CA MET A 1 21.09 -7.59 3.88
C MET A 1 19.97 -8.20 3.05
N LYS A 2 18.80 -8.47 3.64
CA LYS A 2 17.61 -8.94 2.91
C LYS A 2 16.65 -7.77 2.71
N VAL A 3 16.09 -7.62 1.52
CA VAL A 3 15.03 -6.65 1.25
C VAL A 3 13.70 -7.38 1.14
N THR A 4 12.66 -6.83 1.77
CA THR A 4 11.28 -7.29 1.63
C THR A 4 10.36 -6.10 1.40
N PHE A 5 9.12 -6.37 0.98
CA PHE A 5 8.15 -5.32 0.69
C PHE A 5 6.84 -5.57 1.44
N GLU A 6 6.36 -4.54 2.12
CA GLU A 6 5.06 -4.54 2.80
C GLU A 6 4.29 -3.27 2.42
N GLY A 7 3.20 -3.44 1.65
CA GLY A 7 2.50 -2.30 1.05
C GLY A 7 3.45 -1.44 0.22
N SER A 8 3.56 -0.16 0.55
CA SER A 8 4.49 0.79 -0.09
C SER A 8 5.84 0.91 0.63
N LEU A 9 6.16 0.03 1.58
CA LEU A 9 7.44 0.04 2.30
C LEU A 9 8.44 -0.94 1.68
N ALA A 10 9.68 -0.49 1.51
CA ALA A 10 10.82 -1.36 1.28
C ALA A 10 11.61 -1.53 2.59
N ILE A 11 11.64 -2.74 3.14
CA ILE A 11 12.24 -3.02 4.44
C ILE A 11 13.56 -3.75 4.26
N VAL A 12 14.64 -3.10 4.69
CA VAL A 12 16.01 -3.61 4.62
C VAL A 12 16.38 -4.21 5.98
N ARG A 13 16.65 -5.51 6.00
CA ARG A 13 17.02 -6.27 7.20
C ARG A 13 18.46 -6.78 7.09
N PRO A 14 19.45 -6.04 7.63
CA PRO A 14 20.75 -6.62 7.95
C PRO A 14 20.61 -7.72 9.02
N PHE A 15 21.64 -8.54 9.19
CA PHE A 15 21.69 -9.58 10.22
C PHE A 15 23.12 -9.79 10.72
N GLY A 16 23.25 -10.18 12.00
CA GLY A 16 24.53 -10.54 12.61
C GLY A 16 25.36 -9.34 13.11
N PHE A 17 26.68 -9.46 13.02
CA PHE A 17 27.65 -8.44 13.42
C PHE A 17 28.02 -7.55 12.22
N LEU A 18 27.84 -6.24 12.34
CA LEU A 18 27.93 -5.31 11.22
C LEU A 18 29.06 -4.30 11.42
N GLU A 19 30.18 -4.54 10.74
CA GLU A 19 31.33 -3.62 10.72
C GLU A 19 31.68 -3.23 9.30
N VAL A 20 32.15 -1.99 9.09
CA VAL A 20 32.45 -1.44 7.76
C VAL A 20 33.43 -2.31 6.96
N ASN A 21 34.40 -2.93 7.65
CA ASN A 21 35.44 -3.74 7.01
C ASN A 21 34.99 -5.18 6.70
N ILE A 22 33.83 -5.60 7.23
CA ILE A 22 33.36 -7.00 7.20
C ILE A 22 32.07 -7.10 6.38
N THR A 23 31.15 -6.15 6.56
CA THR A 23 29.81 -6.20 5.99
C THR A 23 29.57 -4.98 5.11
N PRO A 24 29.26 -5.17 3.80
CA PRO A 24 28.94 -4.06 2.91
C PRO A 24 27.80 -3.22 3.48
N SER A 25 27.96 -1.89 3.44
CA SER A 25 26.91 -0.96 3.83
C SER A 25 25.83 -0.79 2.75
N SER A 26 26.06 -1.33 1.54
CA SER A 26 25.16 -1.28 0.40
C SER A 26 24.29 -2.54 0.24
N ILE A 27 23.11 -2.34 -0.36
CA ILE A 27 22.24 -3.45 -0.80
C ILE A 27 22.60 -3.89 -2.22
N LYS A 28 22.13 -5.07 -2.65
CA LYS A 28 22.45 -5.58 -3.99
C LYS A 28 21.80 -4.70 -5.05
N LYS A 29 22.43 -4.61 -6.23
CA LYS A 29 21.90 -3.84 -7.37
C LYS A 29 20.48 -4.26 -7.76
N ALA A 30 20.21 -5.58 -7.80
CA ALA A 30 18.88 -6.10 -8.09
C ALA A 30 17.82 -5.62 -7.07
N ASP A 31 18.17 -5.54 -5.79
CA ASP A 31 17.26 -5.02 -4.75
C ASP A 31 16.97 -3.51 -4.98
N VAL A 32 17.96 -2.73 -5.40
CA VAL A 32 17.78 -1.32 -5.78
C VAL A 32 16.84 -1.20 -6.98
N GLU A 33 17.01 -2.03 -8.00
CA GLU A 33 16.17 -2.04 -9.20
C GLU A 33 14.71 -2.40 -8.85
N GLN A 34 14.50 -3.36 -7.95
CA GLN A 34 13.18 -3.70 -7.39
C GLN A 34 12.54 -2.52 -6.64
N ILE A 35 13.29 -1.83 -5.78
CA ILE A 35 12.82 -0.64 -5.06
C ILE A 35 12.40 0.46 -6.06
N CYS A 36 13.23 0.74 -7.06
CA CYS A 36 12.98 1.77 -8.08
C CYS A 36 11.82 1.44 -9.04
N ALA A 37 11.50 0.16 -9.19
CA ALA A 37 10.40 -0.32 -10.03
C ALA A 37 9.02 -0.25 -9.34
N ARG A 38 8.98 -0.09 -8.01
CA ARG A 38 7.75 -0.06 -7.21
C ARG A 38 7.35 1.36 -6.81
N GLN A 39 6.08 1.54 -6.42
CA GLN A 39 5.60 2.76 -5.77
C GLN A 39 5.93 2.70 -4.28
N ILE A 40 7.17 3.05 -3.93
CA ILE A 40 7.66 3.00 -2.55
C ILE A 40 7.52 4.38 -1.91
N SER A 41 6.87 4.43 -0.75
CA SER A 41 6.69 5.64 0.06
C SER A 41 7.82 5.86 1.05
N ALA A 42 8.46 4.77 1.50
CA ALA A 42 9.62 4.83 2.38
C ALA A 42 10.52 3.59 2.28
N ILE A 43 11.81 3.79 2.56
CA ILE A 43 12.79 2.75 2.83
C ILE A 43 13.03 2.68 4.34
N LEU A 44 12.80 1.51 4.93
CA LEU A 44 12.91 1.26 6.36
C LEU A 44 14.09 0.34 6.66
N LEU A 45 15.06 0.80 7.44
CA LEU A 45 16.14 -0.04 7.98
C LEU A 45 15.70 -0.66 9.31
N SER A 46 15.44 -1.97 9.32
CA SER A 46 15.06 -2.70 10.54
C SER A 46 16.28 -3.38 11.16
N LEU A 47 16.58 -3.03 12.42
CA LEU A 47 17.71 -3.57 13.17
C LEU A 47 17.36 -4.84 13.98
N LYS A 48 16.16 -5.39 13.79
CA LYS A 48 15.60 -6.52 14.55
C LYS A 48 16.53 -7.74 14.67
N ASN A 49 17.30 -8.03 13.61
CA ASN A 49 18.15 -9.22 13.53
C ASN A 49 19.65 -8.89 13.72
N VAL A 50 19.95 -7.70 14.22
CA VAL A 50 21.33 -7.22 14.38
C VAL A 50 21.79 -7.47 15.81
N THR A 51 22.92 -8.14 15.94
CA THR A 51 23.53 -8.42 17.25
C THR A 51 24.44 -7.27 17.69
N PHE A 52 25.14 -6.68 16.73
CA PHE A 52 26.05 -5.56 16.96
C PHE A 52 26.28 -4.81 15.64
N PHE A 53 26.52 -3.51 15.72
CA PHE A 53 26.99 -2.71 14.59
C PHE A 53 27.94 -1.61 15.05
N SER A 54 28.87 -1.23 14.19
CA SER A 54 29.67 -0.03 14.40
C SER A 54 28.91 1.23 13.97
N LEU A 55 29.14 2.35 14.65
CA LEU A 55 28.49 3.63 14.30
C LEU A 55 28.85 4.10 12.88
N LEU A 56 30.07 3.77 12.42
CA LEU A 56 30.51 4.05 11.05
C LEU A 56 29.71 3.25 10.02
N TRP A 57 29.45 1.97 10.30
CA TRP A 57 28.61 1.13 9.43
C TRP A 57 27.20 1.69 9.35
N LEU A 58 26.60 2.02 10.50
CA LEU A 58 25.25 2.57 10.56
C LEU A 58 25.15 3.90 9.79
N ASN A 59 26.07 4.82 10.00
CA ASN A 59 26.10 6.09 9.27
C ASN A 59 26.21 5.86 7.75
N SER A 60 27.13 4.99 7.30
CA SER A 60 27.31 4.68 5.88
C SER A 60 26.05 4.06 5.26
N THR A 61 25.41 3.12 5.94
CA THR A 61 24.18 2.48 5.47
C THR A 61 23.01 3.47 5.44
N CYS A 62 22.85 4.32 6.45
CA CYS A 62 21.81 5.35 6.46
C CYS A 62 22.01 6.36 5.31
N GLU A 63 23.24 6.81 5.04
CA GLU A 63 23.54 7.70 3.90
C GLU A 63 23.21 7.01 2.56
N HIS A 64 23.61 5.75 2.40
CA HIS A 64 23.33 5.00 1.18
C HIS A 64 21.82 4.80 0.94
N LEU A 65 21.09 4.29 1.93
CA LEU A 65 19.66 4.02 1.81
C LEU A 65 18.83 5.30 1.68
N SER A 66 19.18 6.36 2.42
CA SER A 66 18.53 7.67 2.25
C SER A 66 18.81 8.30 0.89
N GLY A 67 20.00 8.05 0.31
CA GLY A 67 20.31 8.40 -1.07
C GLY A 67 19.38 7.73 -2.08
N ILE A 68 19.13 6.43 -1.94
CA ILE A 68 18.17 5.68 -2.77
C ILE A 68 16.75 6.24 -2.56
N ALA A 69 16.32 6.43 -1.31
CA ALA A 69 15.00 6.97 -0.98
C ALA A 69 14.78 8.34 -1.65
N LYS A 70 15.77 9.21 -1.60
CA LYS A 70 15.73 10.54 -2.23
C LYS A 70 15.59 10.46 -3.76
N GLN A 71 16.24 9.50 -4.43
CA GLN A 71 16.13 9.32 -5.88
C GLN A 71 14.71 9.00 -6.34
N ILE A 72 13.95 8.29 -5.49
CA ILE A 72 12.57 7.89 -5.79
C ILE A 72 11.51 8.77 -5.11
N GLY A 73 11.93 9.81 -4.37
CA GLY A 73 11.02 10.69 -3.64
C GLY A 73 10.37 10.05 -2.40
N ALA A 74 10.99 9.01 -1.85
CA ALA A 74 10.54 8.29 -0.66
C ALA A 74 11.20 8.83 0.63
N GLU A 75 10.57 8.54 1.77
CA GLU A 75 11.15 8.79 3.09
C GLU A 75 12.19 7.71 3.46
N PHE A 76 13.07 8.01 4.42
CA PHE A 76 13.96 7.03 5.02
C PHE A 76 13.84 7.03 6.54
N ALA A 77 13.81 5.84 7.13
CA ALA A 77 13.70 5.67 8.57
C ALA A 77 14.43 4.42 9.08
N VAL A 78 14.64 4.36 10.40
CA VAL A 78 15.24 3.23 11.11
C VAL A 78 14.26 2.71 12.17
N CYS A 79 14.19 1.40 12.37
CA CYS A 79 13.37 0.79 13.42
C CYS A 79 13.98 -0.44 14.09
N ASP A 80 13.27 -0.97 15.07
CA ASP A 80 13.59 -2.19 15.84
C ASP A 80 14.92 -2.07 16.59
N TYR A 81 14.98 -1.06 17.46
CA TYR A 81 16.13 -0.78 18.33
C TYR A 81 15.69 -0.71 19.80
N ASP A 82 16.66 -0.75 20.71
CA ASP A 82 16.42 -0.66 22.15
C ASP A 82 16.70 0.74 22.73
N ASP A 83 16.43 0.91 24.02
CA ASP A 83 16.70 2.15 24.76
C ASP A 83 18.19 2.54 24.66
N THR A 84 19.08 1.55 24.77
CA THR A 84 20.52 1.71 24.68
C THR A 84 20.92 2.39 23.37
N PHE A 85 20.37 1.92 22.24
CA PHE A 85 20.58 2.51 20.94
C PHE A 85 20.07 3.94 20.87
N TYR A 86 18.83 4.15 21.30
CA TYR A 86 18.20 5.47 21.21
C TYR A 86 19.03 6.51 21.98
N GLU A 87 19.49 6.17 23.18
CA GLU A 87 20.40 7.01 23.96
C GLU A 87 21.75 7.24 23.26
N LEU A 88 22.34 6.19 22.69
CA LEU A 88 23.61 6.29 21.97
C LEU A 88 23.49 7.27 20.80
N VAL A 89 22.48 7.11 19.95
CA VAL A 89 22.23 7.97 18.80
C VAL A 89 21.93 9.40 19.25
N ALA A 90 21.08 9.58 20.27
CA ALA A 90 20.74 10.88 20.82
C ALA A 90 21.98 11.65 21.30
N LYS A 91 22.94 10.95 21.92
CA LYS A 91 24.17 11.55 22.46
C LYS A 91 25.27 11.76 21.41
N THR A 92 25.36 10.88 20.41
CA THR A 92 26.59 10.76 19.59
C THR A 92 26.41 10.99 18.09
N SER A 93 25.18 11.00 17.54
CA SER A 93 24.99 11.08 16.09
C SER A 93 23.86 12.02 15.66
N LYS A 94 24.19 13.31 15.50
CA LYS A 94 23.29 14.31 14.90
C LYS A 94 22.87 13.95 13.48
N ASN A 95 23.70 13.20 12.75
CA ASN A 95 23.39 12.79 11.38
C ASN A 95 22.26 11.76 11.32
N ILE A 96 22.15 10.86 12.30
CA ILE A 96 21.09 9.86 12.32
C ILE A 96 19.77 10.50 12.78
N LEU A 97 19.81 11.46 13.71
CA LEU A 97 18.63 12.19 14.20
C LEU A 97 17.92 13.05 13.15
N ARG A 98 18.49 13.22 11.95
CA ARG A 98 17.78 13.87 10.83
C ARG A 98 16.72 12.95 10.20
N PHE A 99 16.79 11.65 10.48
CA PHE A 99 15.86 10.63 10.00
C PHE A 99 14.85 10.27 11.08
N SER A 100 13.72 9.72 10.67
CA SER A 100 12.76 9.15 11.61
C SER A 100 13.29 7.84 12.22
N LEU A 101 13.13 7.69 13.53
CA LEU A 101 13.43 6.51 14.31
C LEU A 101 12.14 5.99 14.96
N PHE A 102 11.84 4.71 14.79
CA PHE A 102 10.66 4.07 15.34
C PHE A 102 11.03 2.90 16.24
N GLU A 103 10.37 2.78 17.39
CA GLU A 103 10.59 1.67 18.35
C GLU A 103 10.51 0.30 17.66
N ASN A 104 9.55 0.13 16.75
CA ASN A 104 9.39 -1.09 15.98
C ASN A 104 8.76 -0.84 14.60
N GLU A 105 8.85 -1.84 13.74
CA GLU A 105 8.28 -1.84 12.39
C GLU A 105 6.77 -1.53 12.37
N ARG A 106 5.99 -2.04 13.34
CA ARG A 106 4.53 -1.80 13.40
C ARG A 106 4.20 -0.32 13.57
N VAL A 107 4.96 0.39 14.42
CA VAL A 107 4.81 1.83 14.60
C VAL A 107 5.24 2.57 13.32
N ALA A 108 6.38 2.20 12.72
CA ALA A 108 6.85 2.82 11.47
C ALA A 108 5.80 2.74 10.36
N THR A 109 5.12 1.60 10.22
CA THR A 109 4.08 1.38 9.20
C THR A 109 2.93 2.38 9.29
N LEU A 110 2.53 2.82 10.49
CA LEU A 110 1.47 3.83 10.67
C LEU A 110 1.82 5.15 9.95
N PHE A 111 3.07 5.57 10.03
CA PHE A 111 3.53 6.86 9.52
C PHE A 111 4.02 6.79 8.08
N LEU A 112 4.63 5.68 7.68
CA LEU A 112 5.36 5.59 6.42
C LEU A 112 4.58 4.89 5.30
N ASN A 113 3.66 3.99 5.60
CA ASN A 113 2.94 3.21 4.58
C ASN A 113 1.79 4.04 3.98
N ASP A 114 1.64 4.01 2.67
CA ASP A 114 0.53 4.65 1.95
C ASP A 114 -0.68 3.70 1.87
N THR A 115 -0.53 2.42 2.18
CA THR A 115 -1.67 1.50 2.38
C THR A 115 -1.93 1.35 3.87
N LEU A 116 -3.02 1.94 4.34
CA LEU A 116 -3.38 1.99 5.75
C LEU A 116 -4.00 0.67 6.20
N ALA A 117 -3.66 0.26 7.41
CA ALA A 117 -4.37 -0.84 8.05
C ALA A 117 -5.79 -0.38 8.42
N ASP A 118 -6.79 -1.20 8.10
CA ASP A 118 -8.15 -0.99 8.62
C ASP A 118 -8.13 -1.28 10.13
N SER A 119 -7.96 -0.22 10.92
CA SER A 119 -8.09 -0.24 12.37
C SER A 119 -9.24 0.67 12.75
N SER A 120 -10.37 0.07 13.16
CA SER A 120 -11.41 0.79 13.90
C SER A 120 -10.93 1.14 15.32
N GLU A 121 -9.91 0.43 15.81
CA GLU A 121 -9.30 0.65 17.12
C GLU A 121 -8.43 1.91 17.14
N ALA A 122 -8.46 2.58 18.30
CA ALA A 122 -7.63 3.75 18.55
C ALA A 122 -6.17 3.35 18.82
N ILE A 123 -5.24 4.15 18.30
CA ILE A 123 -3.81 4.05 18.57
C ILE A 123 -3.55 4.67 19.93
N VAL A 124 -2.94 3.92 20.85
CA VAL A 124 -2.65 4.43 22.19
C VAL A 124 -1.28 5.10 22.21
N ILE A 125 -1.22 6.36 22.66
CA ILE A 125 -0.01 7.18 22.68
C ILE A 125 0.35 7.54 24.12
N TYR A 126 1.61 7.27 24.48
CA TYR A 126 2.23 7.74 25.71
C TYR A 126 3.47 8.57 25.38
N ASN A 127 3.48 9.84 25.77
CA ASN A 127 4.67 10.66 25.75
C ASN A 127 4.63 11.70 26.87
N LYS A 128 5.77 11.92 27.53
CA LYS A 128 5.89 12.94 28.59
C LYS A 128 5.87 14.37 28.04
N ASN A 129 6.25 14.55 26.77
CA ASN A 129 6.23 15.85 26.09
C ASN A 129 4.88 16.06 25.39
N GLU A 130 4.05 16.95 25.95
CA GLU A 130 2.72 17.28 25.42
C GLU A 130 2.78 17.82 23.97
N GLN A 131 3.73 18.70 23.64
CA GLN A 131 3.85 19.25 22.29
C GLN A 131 4.17 18.17 21.26
N TYR A 132 5.05 17.23 21.62
CA TYR A 132 5.41 16.13 20.75
C TYR A 132 4.27 15.10 20.63
N LYS A 133 3.51 14.90 21.70
CA LYS A 133 2.27 14.10 21.67
C LYS A 133 1.25 14.70 20.69
N ASP A 134 1.03 16.01 20.71
CA ASP A 134 0.14 16.70 19.78
C ASP A 134 0.63 16.63 18.33
N TYR A 135 1.95 16.74 18.13
CA TYR A 135 2.59 16.55 16.82
C TYR A 135 2.32 15.15 16.25
N ILE A 136 2.56 14.10 17.04
CA ILE A 136 2.28 12.71 16.65
C ILE A 136 0.79 12.54 16.32
N ASN A 137 -0.09 13.09 17.15
CA ASN A 137 -1.53 13.03 16.91
C ASN A 137 -1.91 13.66 15.57
N SER A 138 -1.39 14.85 15.27
CA SER A 138 -1.65 15.52 14.00
C SER A 138 -1.22 14.68 12.79
N LEU A 139 -0.06 14.01 12.86
CA LEU A 139 0.41 13.13 11.79
C LEU A 139 -0.51 11.91 11.58
N LEU A 140 -0.99 11.31 12.67
CA LEU A 140 -1.89 10.15 12.61
C LEU A 140 -3.30 10.54 12.13
N GLU A 141 -3.82 11.67 12.60
CA GLU A 141 -5.09 12.24 12.11
C GLU A 141 -5.02 12.59 10.63
N GLN A 142 -3.86 13.06 10.13
CA GLN A 142 -3.66 13.28 8.70
C GLN A 142 -3.80 12.01 7.85
N LYS A 143 -3.62 10.83 8.45
CA LYS A 143 -3.88 9.52 7.86
C LYS A 143 -5.19 8.89 8.33
N CYS A 144 -6.11 9.68 8.89
CA CYS A 144 -7.42 9.24 9.37
C CYS A 144 -7.39 8.20 10.52
N TYR A 145 -6.28 8.09 11.26
CA TYR A 145 -6.23 7.26 12.45
C TYR A 145 -6.84 7.98 13.65
N LYS A 146 -7.46 7.20 14.55
CA LYS A 146 -7.93 7.69 15.84
C LYS A 146 -6.87 7.44 16.90
N CYS A 147 -6.69 8.41 17.79
CA CYS A 147 -5.70 8.32 18.86
C CYS A 147 -6.37 8.36 20.23
N LYS A 148 -5.76 7.67 21.20
CA LYS A 148 -6.12 7.73 22.62
C LYS A 148 -4.86 8.02 23.42
N PHE A 149 -4.92 9.02 24.30
CA PHE A 149 -3.79 9.37 25.16
C PHE A 149 -3.91 8.71 26.52
N VAL A 150 -2.79 8.20 27.03
CA VAL A 150 -2.66 7.69 28.41
C VAL A 150 -1.69 8.55 29.19
N LYS A 151 -1.88 8.64 30.50
CA LYS A 151 -1.17 9.59 31.37
C LYS A 151 0.00 8.97 32.11
N SER A 152 0.00 7.65 32.29
CA SER A 152 1.01 6.94 33.06
C SER A 152 1.65 5.78 32.29
N VAL A 153 2.82 5.34 32.74
CA VAL A 153 3.53 4.19 32.15
C VAL A 153 2.76 2.89 32.43
N GLU A 154 2.10 2.79 33.58
CA GLU A 154 1.29 1.65 33.98
C GLU A 154 0.08 1.50 33.05
N GLU A 155 -0.63 2.60 32.75
CA GLU A 155 -1.72 2.63 31.77
C GLU A 155 -1.23 2.21 30.37
N PHE A 156 -0.04 2.67 29.98
CA PHE A 156 0.56 2.32 28.70
C PHE A 156 0.95 0.84 28.61
N ASN A 157 1.53 0.27 29.68
CA ASN A 157 1.89 -1.14 29.73
C ASN A 157 0.65 -2.05 29.68
N ALA A 158 -0.44 -1.66 30.33
CA ALA A 158 -1.72 -2.36 30.18
C ALA A 158 -2.25 -2.26 28.75
N ALA A 159 -2.12 -1.09 28.10
CA ALA A 159 -2.54 -0.90 26.72
C ALA A 159 -1.74 -1.73 25.71
N LYS A 160 -0.45 -2.02 25.97
CA LYS A 160 0.37 -2.91 25.10
C LYS A 160 -0.22 -4.31 24.93
N GLN A 161 -1.01 -4.78 25.89
CA GLN A 161 -1.67 -6.09 25.83
C GLN A 161 -3.07 -6.01 25.18
N ALA A 162 -3.73 -4.86 25.29
CA ALA A 162 -5.13 -4.69 24.90
C ALA A 162 -5.32 -4.03 23.51
N TYR A 163 -4.28 -3.40 22.96
CA TYR A 163 -4.36 -2.66 21.70
C TYR A 163 -3.30 -3.13 20.72
N LYS A 164 -3.68 -3.23 19.45
CA LYS A 164 -2.77 -3.60 18.36
C LYS A 164 -1.59 -2.64 18.18
N TYR A 165 -1.84 -1.34 18.37
CA TYR A 165 -0.84 -0.29 18.18
C TYR A 165 -0.69 0.59 19.42
N THR A 166 0.55 0.67 19.90
CA THR A 166 0.96 1.53 21.01
C THR A 166 2.22 2.30 20.61
N ILE A 167 2.28 3.59 20.94
CA ILE A 167 3.41 4.47 20.63
C ILE A 167 3.97 5.01 21.95
N SER A 168 5.23 4.67 22.23
CA SER A 168 5.96 5.10 23.42
C SER A 168 6.84 6.33 23.16
N THR A 169 7.62 6.71 24.18
CA THR A 169 8.64 7.75 24.09
C THR A 169 9.85 7.41 23.22
N LEU A 170 10.01 6.15 22.80
CA LEU A 170 11.17 5.67 22.03
C LEU A 170 11.10 5.95 20.54
N ASN A 171 10.34 6.98 20.16
CA ASN A 171 10.10 7.34 18.76
C ASN A 171 10.58 8.75 18.52
N HIS A 172 11.38 8.94 17.48
CA HIS A 172 11.83 10.25 17.00
C HIS A 172 11.34 10.44 15.56
N ILE A 173 10.27 11.20 15.38
CA ILE A 173 9.54 11.28 14.11
C ILE A 173 9.86 12.61 13.45
N VAL A 174 10.50 12.51 12.29
CA VAL A 174 10.86 13.64 11.43
C VAL A 174 10.47 13.26 10.00
N LEU A 175 9.29 13.70 9.58
CA LEU A 175 8.75 13.44 8.25
C LEU A 175 8.78 14.70 7.40
N GLY A 176 9.00 14.54 6.09
CA GLY A 176 8.90 15.65 5.15
C GLY A 176 7.49 16.24 5.14
N LYS A 177 7.39 17.58 5.12
CA LYS A 177 6.10 18.25 4.90
C LYS A 177 5.66 18.02 3.45
N LYS A 178 4.56 17.28 3.28
CA LYS A 178 3.93 17.06 1.99
C LYS A 178 2.70 17.97 1.85
N GLU A 179 2.72 18.87 0.86
CA GLU A 179 1.54 19.68 0.51
C GLU A 179 0.39 18.81 -0.03
N PHE A 180 0.76 17.70 -0.68
CA PHE A 180 -0.14 16.73 -1.28
C PHE A 180 0.31 15.33 -0.90
N SER A 181 -0.64 14.47 -0.53
CA SER A 181 -0.39 13.06 -0.27
C SER A 181 -1.50 12.20 -0.85
N ALA A 182 -1.15 10.99 -1.28
CA ALA A 182 -2.09 9.99 -1.73
C ALA A 182 -1.89 8.71 -0.91
N PHE A 183 -2.96 8.16 -0.36
CA PHE A 183 -2.93 6.92 0.41
C PHE A 183 -4.22 6.14 0.22
N ILE A 184 -4.20 4.87 0.61
CA ILE A 184 -5.26 3.89 0.40
C ILE A 184 -5.75 3.43 1.76
N ARG A 185 -7.06 3.49 2.00
CA ARG A 185 -7.71 2.92 3.19
C ARG A 185 -8.80 1.98 2.72
N GLY A 186 -8.63 0.68 2.99
CA GLY A 186 -9.48 -0.36 2.41
C GLY A 186 -9.46 -0.31 0.88
N ASP A 187 -10.62 -0.04 0.27
CA ASP A 187 -10.81 0.10 -1.18
C ASP A 187 -10.87 1.55 -1.68
N VAL A 188 -10.59 2.52 -0.79
CA VAL A 188 -10.71 3.95 -1.06
C VAL A 188 -9.34 4.57 -1.21
N VAL A 189 -9.13 5.25 -2.34
CA VAL A 189 -7.94 6.06 -2.60
C VAL A 189 -8.23 7.47 -2.16
N ILE A 190 -7.41 8.01 -1.27
CA ILE A 190 -7.55 9.34 -0.68
C ILE A 190 -6.42 10.23 -1.19
N TYR A 191 -6.79 11.33 -1.83
CA TYR A 191 -5.92 12.42 -2.23
C TYR A 191 -6.09 13.56 -1.23
N LYS A 192 -5.17 13.68 -0.28
CA LYS A 192 -5.19 14.73 0.73
C LYS A 192 -4.35 15.92 0.27
N THR A 193 -4.89 17.12 0.42
CA THR A 193 -4.18 18.38 0.19
C THR A 193 -4.19 19.26 1.45
N VAL A 194 -3.07 19.93 1.72
CA VAL A 194 -2.97 20.98 2.73
C VAL A 194 -3.34 22.31 2.06
N GLY A 195 -4.57 22.77 2.28
CA GLY A 195 -5.11 23.97 1.63
C GLY A 195 -6.12 23.64 0.53
N LEU A 196 -6.31 24.56 -0.42
CA LEU A 196 -7.35 24.47 -1.44
C LEU A 196 -6.97 23.49 -2.57
N ILE A 197 -7.96 22.83 -3.15
CA ILE A 197 -7.83 22.16 -4.45
C ILE A 197 -7.90 23.26 -5.52
N ASP A 198 -6.73 23.69 -5.99
CA ASP A 198 -6.55 24.81 -6.91
C ASP A 198 -5.60 24.44 -8.09
N SER A 199 -5.10 25.44 -8.80
CA SER A 199 -4.16 25.24 -9.90
C SER A 199 -2.85 24.56 -9.49
N SER A 200 -2.35 24.80 -8.28
CA SER A 200 -1.14 24.16 -7.76
C SER A 200 -1.36 22.66 -7.58
N PHE A 201 -2.50 22.28 -7.00
CA PHE A 201 -2.89 20.87 -6.88
C PHE A 201 -3.01 20.22 -8.26
N VAL A 202 -3.72 20.87 -9.20
CA VAL A 202 -3.98 20.33 -10.55
C VAL A 202 -2.68 20.10 -11.31
N GLN A 203 -1.68 20.99 -11.19
CA GLN A 203 -0.39 20.84 -11.84
C GLN A 203 0.44 19.68 -11.29
N LYS A 204 0.30 19.38 -9.99
CA LYS A 204 1.06 18.32 -9.30
C LYS A 204 0.35 16.96 -9.32
N PHE A 205 -0.91 16.91 -9.75
CA PHE A 205 -1.69 15.67 -9.75
C PHE A 205 -1.14 14.64 -10.74
N ASP A 206 -0.78 13.45 -10.24
CA ASP A 206 -0.32 12.34 -11.09
C ASP A 206 -1.51 11.59 -11.71
N TYR A 207 -1.95 12.07 -12.88
CA TYR A 207 -2.99 11.40 -13.67
C TYR A 207 -2.64 9.96 -14.03
N LYS A 208 -1.37 9.66 -14.29
CA LYS A 208 -0.97 8.30 -14.66
C LYS A 208 -1.08 7.37 -13.46
N PHE A 209 -0.75 7.84 -12.26
CA PHE A 209 -0.98 7.08 -11.02
C PHE A 209 -2.47 6.79 -10.82
N HIS A 210 -3.30 7.82 -10.96
CA HIS A 210 -4.76 7.66 -10.87
C HIS A 210 -5.30 6.63 -11.89
N GLU A 211 -4.90 6.72 -13.15
CA GLU A 211 -5.29 5.76 -14.21
C GLU A 211 -4.83 4.33 -13.89
N ARG A 212 -3.61 4.15 -13.35
CA ARG A 212 -3.11 2.83 -12.95
C ARG A 212 -3.95 2.22 -11.84
N LEU A 213 -4.39 3.02 -10.86
CA LEU A 213 -5.26 2.56 -9.78
C LEU A 213 -6.63 2.09 -10.32
N GLN A 214 -7.20 2.82 -11.28
CA GLN A 214 -8.43 2.38 -11.96
C GLN A 214 -8.22 1.06 -12.72
N LYS A 215 -7.07 0.90 -13.40
CA LYS A 215 -6.74 -0.33 -14.15
C LYS A 215 -6.59 -1.57 -13.28
N VAL A 216 -6.22 -1.41 -12.01
CA VAL A 216 -6.24 -2.51 -11.03
C VAL A 216 -7.53 -2.60 -10.23
N GLY A 217 -8.50 -1.71 -10.50
CA GLY A 217 -9.89 -1.78 -10.05
C GLY A 217 -10.23 -1.02 -8.77
N PHE A 218 -9.44 -0.02 -8.37
CA PHE A 218 -9.90 0.97 -7.39
C PHE A 218 -11.03 1.80 -7.98
N LYS A 219 -12.13 1.92 -7.23
CA LYS A 219 -13.35 2.63 -7.66
C LYS A 219 -13.56 3.95 -6.93
N PHE A 220 -13.18 4.05 -5.66
CA PHE A 220 -13.46 5.25 -4.86
C PHE A 220 -12.23 6.14 -4.76
N PHE A 221 -12.38 7.38 -5.22
CA PHE A 221 -11.34 8.40 -5.21
C PHE A 221 -11.85 9.60 -4.43
N VAL A 222 -11.36 9.75 -3.20
CA VAL A 222 -11.74 10.84 -2.30
C VAL A 222 -10.69 11.95 -2.37
N PHE A 223 -11.14 13.17 -2.61
CA PHE A 223 -10.33 14.38 -2.50
C PHE A 223 -10.63 15.04 -1.17
N TRP A 224 -9.64 15.10 -0.28
CA TRP A 224 -9.79 15.62 1.07
C TRP A 224 -8.95 16.88 1.27
N SER A 225 -9.60 17.95 1.73
CA SER A 225 -8.95 19.19 2.16
C SER A 225 -9.43 19.55 3.57
N ASP A 226 -8.50 20.01 4.41
CA ASP A 226 -8.81 20.53 5.75
C ASP A 226 -9.19 22.03 5.76
N SER A 227 -9.25 22.67 4.59
CA SER A 227 -9.47 24.12 4.48
C SER A 227 -10.95 24.51 4.39
N VAL A 228 -11.30 25.61 5.06
CA VAL A 228 -12.63 26.25 4.96
C VAL A 228 -12.76 26.84 3.55
N GLY A 229 -13.33 26.06 2.64
CA GLY A 229 -13.46 26.43 1.23
C GLY A 229 -12.63 25.59 0.27
N ALA A 230 -12.28 24.35 0.64
CA ALA A 230 -11.60 23.25 -0.08
C ALA A 230 -11.38 23.27 -1.61
N LEU A 231 -12.09 24.07 -2.40
CA LEU A 231 -12.16 24.00 -3.85
C LEU A 231 -12.38 25.38 -4.49
N ASN A 232 -11.57 25.76 -5.48
CA ASN A 232 -11.85 26.92 -6.34
C ASN A 232 -12.43 26.48 -7.71
N THR A 233 -12.79 27.43 -8.58
CA THR A 233 -13.40 27.14 -9.89
C THR A 233 -12.51 26.30 -10.81
N ILE A 234 -11.18 26.47 -10.73
CA ILE A 234 -10.21 25.71 -11.52
C ILE A 234 -10.16 24.27 -11.02
N GLY A 235 -10.03 24.08 -9.70
CA GLY A 235 -10.05 22.77 -9.05
C GLY A 235 -11.36 22.04 -9.31
N ALA A 236 -12.50 22.73 -9.23
CA ALA A 236 -13.81 22.15 -9.52
C ALA A 236 -13.90 21.67 -10.97
N SER A 237 -13.47 22.51 -11.92
CA SER A 237 -13.46 22.17 -13.34
C SER A 237 -12.57 20.96 -13.62
N PHE A 238 -11.44 20.84 -12.92
CA PHE A 238 -10.58 19.67 -12.97
C PHE A 238 -11.28 18.42 -12.43
N LEU A 239 -11.88 18.49 -11.23
CA LEU A 239 -12.56 17.34 -10.61
C LEU A 239 -13.76 16.87 -11.42
N ILE A 240 -14.53 17.78 -12.05
CA ILE A 240 -15.64 17.45 -12.94
C ILE A 240 -15.12 16.63 -14.13
N LYS A 241 -14.09 17.12 -14.83
CA LYS A 241 -13.47 16.39 -15.95
C LYS A 241 -12.90 15.04 -15.51
N LEU A 242 -12.24 15.00 -14.35
CA LEU A 242 -11.70 13.75 -13.80
C LEU A 242 -12.81 12.76 -13.45
N SER A 243 -13.95 13.24 -12.92
CA SER A 243 -15.13 12.43 -12.62
C SER A 243 -15.71 11.82 -13.89
N GLU A 244 -15.90 12.61 -14.94
CA GLU A 244 -16.41 12.15 -16.24
C GLU A 244 -15.50 11.08 -16.85
N LEU A 245 -14.17 11.26 -16.76
CA LEU A 245 -13.21 10.26 -17.22
C LEU A 245 -13.24 8.99 -16.37
N SER A 246 -13.28 9.13 -15.05
CA SER A 246 -13.30 8.01 -14.10
C SER A 246 -14.60 7.21 -14.21
N GLN A 247 -15.73 7.84 -14.50
CA GLN A 247 -17.00 7.13 -14.68
C GLN A 247 -16.98 6.15 -15.85
N LYS A 248 -16.17 6.39 -16.88
CA LYS A 248 -15.99 5.45 -18.01
C LYS A 248 -15.36 4.11 -17.59
N SER A 249 -14.61 4.11 -16.50
CA SER A 249 -14.04 2.91 -15.86
C SER A 249 -14.77 2.55 -14.55
N GLY A 250 -15.87 3.25 -14.24
CA GLY A 250 -16.68 3.05 -13.04
C GLY A 250 -16.09 3.59 -11.75
N GLY A 251 -15.12 4.48 -11.84
CA GLY A 251 -14.64 5.28 -10.73
C GLY A 251 -15.68 6.31 -10.28
N ILE A 252 -15.71 6.52 -8.97
CA ILE A 252 -16.58 7.47 -8.26
C ILE A 252 -15.68 8.42 -7.50
N LEU A 253 -15.95 9.71 -7.67
CA LEU A 253 -15.23 10.76 -6.97
C LEU A 253 -16.07 11.27 -5.81
N ALA A 254 -15.40 11.52 -4.69
CA ALA A 254 -15.97 12.20 -3.55
C ALA A 254 -15.08 13.35 -3.10
N ILE A 255 -15.67 14.39 -2.53
CA ILE A 255 -14.95 15.50 -1.91
C ILE A 255 -15.30 15.51 -0.43
N CYS A 256 -14.28 15.47 0.42
CA CYS A 256 -14.41 15.56 1.87
C CYS A 256 -13.78 16.85 2.40
N GLY A 257 -14.38 17.44 3.42
CA GLY A 257 -13.95 18.73 3.98
C GLY A 257 -14.55 19.94 3.26
N LEU A 258 -15.55 19.72 2.43
CA LEU A 258 -16.28 20.78 1.75
C LEU A 258 -17.64 20.99 2.43
N ASN A 259 -17.88 22.20 2.93
CA ASN A 259 -19.19 22.60 3.42
C ASN A 259 -19.97 23.25 2.28
N GLU A 260 -21.14 22.72 1.93
CA GLU A 260 -21.98 23.26 0.84
C GLU A 260 -22.32 24.75 1.07
N GLY A 261 -22.42 25.20 2.33
CA GLY A 261 -22.63 26.61 2.65
C GLY A 261 -21.45 27.55 2.35
N ASN A 262 -20.28 27.00 2.00
CA ASN A 262 -19.06 27.76 1.70
C ASN A 262 -18.72 27.80 0.20
N ILE A 263 -19.54 27.20 -0.65
CA ILE A 263 -19.41 27.27 -2.11
C ILE A 263 -20.69 27.83 -2.73
N SER A 264 -20.61 28.36 -3.95
CA SER A 264 -21.82 28.85 -4.63
C SER A 264 -22.76 27.68 -4.97
N GLU A 265 -24.07 27.94 -4.94
CA GLU A 265 -25.09 26.95 -5.32
C GLU A 265 -24.86 26.39 -6.73
N THR A 266 -24.40 27.24 -7.65
CA THR A 266 -24.03 26.86 -9.01
C THR A 266 -22.88 25.84 -9.01
N LEU A 267 -21.84 26.06 -8.20
CA LEU A 267 -20.71 25.14 -8.11
C LEU A 267 -21.14 23.80 -7.51
N ALA A 268 -21.93 23.83 -6.43
CA ALA A 268 -22.46 22.63 -5.81
C ALA A 268 -23.31 21.81 -6.79
N SER A 269 -24.17 22.49 -7.55
CA SER A 269 -25.02 21.88 -8.57
C SER A 269 -24.20 21.26 -9.70
N ASN A 270 -23.15 21.92 -10.17
CA ASN A 270 -22.26 21.38 -11.20
C ASN A 270 -21.51 20.12 -10.73
N LEU A 271 -21.02 20.11 -9.48
CA LEU A 271 -20.35 18.95 -8.91
C LEU A 271 -21.32 17.75 -8.78
N LYS A 272 -22.53 18.00 -8.28
CA LYS A 272 -23.58 16.97 -8.16
C LYS A 272 -24.04 16.46 -9.53
N ALA A 273 -24.17 17.34 -10.53
CA ALA A 273 -24.49 16.97 -11.91
C ALA A 273 -23.39 16.08 -12.53
N ALA A 274 -22.12 16.31 -12.18
CA ALA A 274 -21.00 15.45 -12.52
C ALA A 274 -20.91 14.17 -11.65
N LYS A 275 -21.94 13.86 -10.85
CA LYS A 275 -22.05 12.71 -9.93
C LYS A 275 -20.90 12.61 -8.91
N ILE A 276 -20.34 13.75 -8.51
CA ILE A 276 -19.34 13.81 -7.44
C ILE A 276 -20.08 13.85 -6.10
N LEU A 277 -19.70 12.96 -5.18
CA LEU A 277 -20.28 12.92 -3.84
C LEU A 277 -19.63 14.00 -2.95
N LEU A 278 -20.41 14.68 -2.13
CA LEU A 278 -19.94 15.77 -1.27
C LEU A 278 -20.17 15.44 0.19
N TYR A 279 -19.12 15.51 1.01
CA TYR A 279 -19.16 15.24 2.44
C TYR A 279 -18.47 16.34 3.24
N LYS A 280 -19.05 16.65 4.41
CA LYS A 280 -18.45 17.63 5.33
C LYS A 280 -17.19 17.08 5.98
N LYS A 281 -17.19 15.80 6.37
CA LYS A 281 -16.05 15.13 7.00
C LYS A 281 -15.79 13.76 6.37
N MET A 282 -14.54 13.31 6.49
CA MET A 282 -14.13 11.99 6.00
C MET A 282 -14.90 10.84 6.67
N ASP A 283 -15.22 10.98 7.97
CA ASP A 283 -16.02 10.01 8.71
C ASP A 283 -17.44 9.85 8.16
N ASP A 284 -18.02 10.90 7.56
CA ASP A 284 -19.37 10.83 6.99
C ASP A 284 -19.38 9.96 5.74
N PHE A 285 -18.33 10.07 4.90
CA PHE A 285 -18.16 9.22 3.72
C PHE A 285 -18.06 7.73 4.10
N PHE A 286 -17.28 7.39 5.13
CA PHE A 286 -17.09 5.99 5.54
C PHE A 286 -18.33 5.38 6.23
N LYS A 287 -19.27 6.20 6.70
CA LYS A 287 -20.53 5.75 7.34
C LYS A 287 -21.72 5.70 6.38
N ASP A 288 -21.55 6.17 5.15
CA ASP A 288 -22.64 6.25 4.18
C ASP A 288 -22.87 4.89 3.51
N ASP A 289 -23.98 4.23 3.86
CA ASP A 289 -24.39 2.93 3.31
C ASP A 289 -24.58 2.94 1.78
N SER A 290 -24.81 4.10 1.16
CA SER A 290 -24.89 4.19 -0.29
C SER A 290 -23.54 3.91 -0.97
N THR A 291 -22.41 4.16 -0.28
CA THR A 291 -21.08 3.80 -0.78
C THR A 291 -20.91 2.28 -0.90
N LEU A 292 -21.52 1.50 0.01
CA LEU A 292 -21.55 0.04 -0.06
C LEU A 292 -22.35 -0.49 -1.27
N TYR A 293 -23.42 0.20 -1.66
CA TYR A 293 -24.15 -0.12 -2.89
C TYR A 293 -23.27 0.06 -4.13
N PHE A 294 -22.55 1.17 -4.20
CA PHE A 294 -21.63 1.44 -5.32
C PHE A 294 -20.46 0.46 -5.40
N LYS A 295 -19.95 -0.05 -4.27
CA LYS A 295 -18.90 -1.10 -4.23
C LYS A 295 -19.31 -2.35 -5.01
N LYS A 296 -20.56 -2.80 -4.81
CA LYS A 296 -21.10 -4.03 -5.37
C LYS A 296 -21.56 -3.92 -6.83
N ARG A 297 -21.64 -2.71 -7.38
CA ARG A 297 -22.09 -2.48 -8.75
C ARG A 297 -21.02 -2.96 -9.76
N LEU A 298 -21.45 -3.81 -10.70
CA LEU A 298 -20.70 -4.15 -11.90
C LEU A 298 -20.74 -2.97 -12.87
N ILE A 299 -19.62 -2.69 -13.51
CA ILE A 299 -19.47 -1.58 -14.45
C ILE A 299 -19.15 -2.14 -15.82
N ASP A 300 -19.76 -1.56 -16.84
CA ASP A 300 -19.41 -1.77 -18.24
C ASP A 300 -18.11 -1.04 -18.54
N ILE A 301 -16.99 -1.75 -18.38
CA ILE A 301 -15.66 -1.25 -18.77
C ILE A 301 -15.50 -1.44 -20.27
N GLU A 302 -14.85 -0.48 -20.92
CA GLU A 302 -14.48 -0.62 -22.32
C GLU A 302 -13.56 -1.85 -22.50
N PRO A 303 -13.98 -2.85 -23.30
CA PRO A 303 -13.27 -4.12 -23.38
C PRO A 303 -11.90 -3.92 -24.05
N THR A 304 -10.84 -4.39 -23.40
CA THR A 304 -9.53 -4.47 -24.03
C THR A 304 -9.33 -5.80 -24.72
N LYS A 305 -8.74 -5.76 -25.92
CA LYS A 305 -8.35 -6.97 -26.67
C LYS A 305 -6.94 -7.39 -26.25
N MET A 306 -6.75 -8.70 -26.17
CA MET A 306 -5.45 -9.34 -25.98
C MET A 306 -4.44 -8.93 -27.07
N ASN A 307 -3.17 -8.81 -26.70
CA ASN A 307 -2.05 -8.79 -27.65
C ASN A 307 -1.33 -10.15 -27.63
N LYS A 308 -0.59 -10.47 -28.70
CA LYS A 308 0.17 -11.73 -28.78
C LYS A 308 1.28 -11.82 -27.71
N ASN A 309 1.85 -10.69 -27.32
CA ASN A 309 2.97 -10.61 -26.38
C ASN A 309 2.60 -11.11 -24.97
N LEU A 310 1.34 -10.99 -24.54
CA LEU A 310 0.89 -11.50 -23.23
C LEU A 310 0.96 -13.04 -23.14
N VAL A 311 0.76 -13.74 -24.26
CA VAL A 311 0.83 -15.22 -24.32
C VAL A 311 2.25 -15.71 -24.03
N GLU A 312 3.26 -14.96 -24.46
CA GLU A 312 4.68 -15.30 -24.26
C GLU A 312 5.09 -15.27 -22.78
N PHE A 313 4.41 -14.46 -21.96
CA PHE A 313 4.72 -14.32 -20.54
C PHE A 313 3.90 -15.25 -19.63
N LEU A 314 2.89 -15.96 -20.17
CA LEU A 314 2.05 -16.86 -19.38
C LEU A 314 2.86 -17.95 -18.64
N PRO A 315 3.79 -18.69 -19.28
CA PRO A 315 4.55 -19.74 -18.59
C PRO A 315 5.41 -19.18 -17.44
N LEU A 316 5.91 -17.96 -17.61
CA LEU A 316 6.70 -17.24 -16.61
C LEU A 316 5.83 -16.87 -15.40
N VAL A 317 4.62 -16.40 -15.64
CA VAL A 317 3.68 -16.05 -14.55
C VAL A 317 3.24 -17.31 -13.81
N ILE A 318 2.86 -18.37 -14.53
CA ILE A 318 2.46 -19.65 -13.92
C ILE A 318 3.60 -20.19 -13.05
N SER A 319 4.80 -20.33 -13.58
CA SER A 319 5.96 -20.85 -12.82
C SER A 319 6.27 -20.00 -11.58
N SER A 320 6.23 -18.66 -11.71
CA SER A 320 6.45 -17.77 -10.57
C SER A 320 5.41 -17.96 -9.46
N VAL A 321 4.15 -18.20 -9.83
CA VAL A 321 3.06 -18.47 -8.88
C VAL A 321 3.22 -19.86 -8.26
N THR A 322 3.43 -20.90 -9.06
CA THR A 322 3.51 -22.29 -8.57
C THR A 322 4.72 -22.51 -7.68
N ASP A 323 5.86 -21.91 -8.00
CA ASP A 323 7.09 -22.04 -7.20
C ASP A 323 6.96 -21.43 -5.81
N VAL A 324 6.12 -20.40 -5.66
CA VAL A 324 5.88 -19.76 -4.36
C VAL A 324 4.75 -20.47 -3.60
N LEU A 325 3.67 -20.86 -4.27
CA LEU A 325 2.51 -21.45 -3.61
C LEU A 325 2.69 -22.93 -3.27
N SER A 326 3.36 -23.73 -4.10
CA SER A 326 3.47 -25.18 -3.88
C SER A 326 4.16 -25.53 -2.55
N PRO A 327 5.28 -24.88 -2.16
CA PRO A 327 5.89 -25.13 -0.86
C PRO A 327 4.99 -24.74 0.31
N LEU A 328 4.22 -23.65 0.17
CA LEU A 328 3.34 -23.14 1.24
C LEU A 328 2.09 -24.02 1.43
N ILE A 329 1.62 -24.67 0.36
CA ILE A 329 0.46 -25.57 0.39
C ILE A 329 0.89 -27.03 0.66
N GLU A 330 2.20 -27.30 0.68
CA GLU A 330 2.78 -28.65 0.83
C GLU A 330 2.25 -29.62 -0.24
N SER A 331 1.97 -29.12 -1.44
CA SER A 331 1.47 -29.89 -2.57
C SER A 331 1.94 -29.27 -3.88
N GLU A 332 2.26 -30.11 -4.86
CA GLU A 332 2.53 -29.67 -6.22
C GLU A 332 1.29 -29.02 -6.83
N ILE A 333 1.46 -27.83 -7.40
CA ILE A 333 0.41 -27.08 -8.09
C ILE A 333 0.70 -27.10 -9.59
N LEU A 334 -0.27 -27.57 -10.37
CA LEU A 334 -0.18 -27.66 -11.81
C LEU A 334 -1.23 -26.76 -12.48
N CYS A 335 -0.85 -26.16 -13.60
CA CYS A 335 -1.79 -25.48 -14.49
C CYS A 335 -2.42 -26.53 -15.42
N LEU A 336 -3.70 -26.85 -15.22
CA LEU A 336 -4.38 -27.88 -16.02
C LEU A 336 -4.93 -27.35 -17.35
N ASP A 337 -5.43 -26.12 -17.35
CA ASP A 337 -6.03 -25.48 -18.51
C ASP A 337 -5.70 -23.99 -18.50
N ALA A 338 -5.43 -23.46 -19.69
CA ALA A 338 -5.26 -22.03 -19.94
C ALA A 338 -5.96 -21.67 -21.25
N LYS A 339 -6.93 -20.76 -21.17
CA LYS A 339 -7.75 -20.38 -22.32
C LYS A 339 -7.87 -18.87 -22.44
N ILE A 340 -8.06 -18.42 -23.68
CA ILE A 340 -8.40 -17.03 -23.96
C ILE A 340 -9.89 -16.86 -23.69
N SER A 341 -10.24 -16.13 -22.64
CA SER A 341 -11.62 -15.86 -22.27
C SER A 341 -11.75 -14.55 -21.51
N ASN A 342 -12.99 -14.15 -21.26
CA ASN A 342 -13.27 -13.19 -20.20
C ASN A 342 -13.05 -13.81 -18.83
N PHE A 343 -12.89 -12.97 -17.80
CA PHE A 343 -12.80 -13.45 -16.43
C PHE A 343 -14.17 -13.93 -15.94
N ASN A 344 -14.31 -15.25 -15.81
CA ASN A 344 -15.50 -15.88 -15.25
C ASN A 344 -15.08 -17.10 -14.44
N VAL A 345 -15.28 -17.04 -13.13
CA VAL A 345 -14.97 -18.13 -12.19
C VAL A 345 -16.17 -18.40 -11.31
N GLU A 346 -16.54 -19.67 -11.19
CA GLU A 346 -17.59 -20.09 -10.26
C GLU A 346 -17.08 -19.99 -8.82
N GLY A 347 -17.96 -19.63 -7.88
CA GLY A 347 -17.59 -19.49 -6.47
C GLY A 347 -16.55 -18.39 -6.24
N GLU A 348 -16.61 -17.28 -6.97
CA GLU A 348 -15.59 -16.23 -6.93
C GLU A 348 -15.31 -15.66 -5.52
N ASN A 349 -16.32 -15.66 -4.64
CA ASN A 349 -16.18 -15.24 -3.25
C ASN A 349 -15.42 -16.25 -2.38
N ASP A 350 -15.21 -17.47 -2.86
CA ASP A 350 -14.40 -18.50 -2.22
C ASP A 350 -12.90 -18.23 -2.39
N TYR A 351 -12.54 -17.29 -3.27
CA TYR A 351 -11.17 -16.87 -3.50
C TYR A 351 -10.86 -15.54 -2.82
N LEU A 352 -9.73 -15.48 -2.12
CA LEU A 352 -9.07 -14.22 -1.87
C LEU A 352 -8.20 -13.90 -3.10
N ARG A 353 -8.33 -12.68 -3.62
CA ARG A 353 -7.73 -12.29 -4.89
C ARG A 353 -6.91 -11.01 -4.75
N ALA A 354 -5.86 -10.91 -5.55
CA ALA A 354 -5.02 -9.73 -5.63
C ALA A 354 -4.73 -9.40 -7.10
N CYS A 355 -4.79 -8.11 -7.42
CA CYS A 355 -4.55 -7.57 -8.75
C CYS A 355 -3.38 -6.59 -8.74
N VAL A 356 -2.53 -6.68 -9.75
CA VAL A 356 -1.41 -5.76 -9.98
C VAL A 356 -1.25 -5.46 -11.46
N LEU A 357 -0.81 -4.25 -11.77
CA LEU A 357 -0.43 -3.83 -13.11
C LEU A 357 1.10 -3.72 -13.21
N PHE A 358 1.67 -4.48 -14.13
CA PHE A 358 3.01 -4.30 -14.67
C PHE A 358 2.94 -3.33 -15.86
N TYR A 359 3.74 -2.27 -15.84
CA TYR A 359 3.71 -1.21 -16.86
C TYR A 359 5.12 -0.73 -17.24
N GLY A 360 5.28 -0.22 -18.46
CA GLY A 360 6.57 0.18 -19.02
C GLY A 360 6.74 -0.45 -20.39
N ASP A 361 7.84 -1.19 -20.59
CA ASP A 361 8.07 -1.98 -21.82
C ASP A 361 7.01 -3.09 -22.01
N ILE A 362 6.43 -3.55 -20.90
CA ILE A 362 5.29 -4.48 -20.88
C ILE A 362 4.09 -3.75 -20.26
N GLN A 363 2.90 -3.97 -20.80
CA GLN A 363 1.62 -3.66 -20.15
C GLN A 363 0.88 -4.95 -19.89
N MET A 364 0.81 -5.36 -18.63
CA MET A 364 0.22 -6.62 -18.22
C MET A 364 -0.40 -6.48 -16.83
N ARG A 365 -1.68 -6.77 -16.72
CA ARG A 365 -2.42 -6.87 -15.48
C ARG A 365 -2.58 -8.34 -15.08
N ILE A 366 -2.17 -8.67 -13.86
CA ILE A 366 -2.29 -10.00 -13.29
C ILE A 366 -3.26 -9.95 -12.12
N LEU A 367 -4.30 -10.80 -12.20
CA LEU A 367 -5.17 -11.14 -11.09
C LEU A 367 -4.85 -12.58 -10.66
N LEU A 368 -4.41 -12.76 -9.41
CA LEU A 368 -4.24 -14.06 -8.79
C LEU A 368 -5.36 -14.28 -7.77
N GLY A 369 -6.04 -15.42 -7.85
CA GLY A 369 -6.97 -15.88 -6.82
C GLY A 369 -6.49 -17.18 -6.20
N VAL A 370 -6.55 -17.27 -4.88
CA VAL A 370 -6.30 -18.51 -4.14
C VAL A 370 -7.51 -18.79 -3.26
N LYS A 371 -7.97 -20.04 -3.23
CA LYS A 371 -9.13 -20.39 -2.40
C LYS A 371 -8.83 -20.18 -0.92
N LYS A 372 -9.81 -19.64 -0.20
CA LYS A 372 -9.69 -19.28 1.22
C LYS A 372 -9.42 -20.49 2.12
N ASP A 373 -9.97 -21.66 1.79
CA ASP A 373 -9.72 -22.90 2.53
C ASP A 373 -8.24 -23.30 2.50
N LYS A 374 -7.54 -23.00 1.39
CA LYS A 374 -6.10 -23.25 1.22
C LYS A 374 -5.21 -22.20 1.88
N LEU A 375 -5.73 -21.00 2.14
CA LEU A 375 -4.98 -19.90 2.73
C LEU A 375 -4.80 -20.01 4.24
N SER A 376 -5.68 -20.73 4.94
CA SER A 376 -5.67 -20.86 6.41
C SER A 376 -4.31 -21.29 6.98
N LYS A 377 -3.72 -22.37 6.44
CA LYS A 377 -2.38 -22.85 6.83
C LYS A 377 -1.25 -21.91 6.42
N ILE A 378 -1.42 -21.21 5.31
CA ILE A 378 -0.40 -20.33 4.78
C ILE A 378 -0.32 -19.05 5.63
N CYS A 379 -1.47 -18.53 6.03
CA CYS A 379 -1.57 -17.27 6.75
C CYS A 379 -1.20 -17.40 8.23
N SER A 380 -1.30 -18.61 8.81
CA SER A 380 -0.77 -18.87 10.15
C SER A 380 0.76 -18.75 10.23
N ILE A 381 1.49 -18.98 9.12
CA ILE A 381 2.96 -18.79 9.06
C ILE A 381 3.33 -17.32 9.25
N PHE A 382 2.49 -16.41 8.78
CA PHE A 382 2.74 -14.96 8.79
C PHE A 382 2.02 -14.21 9.92
N SER A 383 1.24 -14.92 10.74
CA SER A 383 0.51 -14.33 11.85
C SER A 383 1.32 -14.44 13.14
N ASP A 384 1.83 -13.31 13.64
CA ASP A 384 2.32 -13.23 15.01
C ASP A 384 1.11 -13.39 15.96
N ASN A 385 1.09 -14.46 16.76
CA ASN A 385 0.21 -14.66 17.94
C ASN A 385 -1.30 -14.86 17.73
N GLY A 386 -1.71 -15.67 16.74
CA GLY A 386 -3.01 -16.38 16.85
C GLY A 386 -4.30 -15.61 16.52
N ASP A 387 -4.23 -14.36 16.08
CA ASP A 387 -5.41 -13.62 15.60
C ASP A 387 -5.79 -14.04 14.17
N LEU A 388 -6.59 -15.10 14.07
CA LEU A 388 -7.04 -15.73 12.81
C LEU A 388 -7.96 -14.84 11.96
N GLU A 389 -8.66 -13.85 12.53
CA GLU A 389 -9.63 -13.03 11.78
C GLU A 389 -8.97 -11.93 10.91
N CYS A 390 -7.75 -11.50 11.22
CA CYS A 390 -7.02 -10.46 10.48
C CYS A 390 -5.75 -10.97 9.77
N GLY A 391 -5.38 -12.24 9.95
CA GLY A 391 -4.14 -12.83 9.44
C GLY A 391 -4.16 -13.26 7.97
N CYS A 392 -5.35 -13.54 7.39
CA CYS A 392 -5.45 -14.06 6.02
C CYS A 392 -5.07 -13.05 4.94
N LEU A 393 -5.51 -11.80 5.07
CA LEU A 393 -5.22 -10.75 4.10
C LEU A 393 -3.75 -10.28 4.18
N SER A 394 -3.20 -10.15 5.38
CA SER A 394 -1.80 -9.76 5.59
C SER A 394 -0.84 -10.83 5.06
N GLY A 395 -1.07 -12.11 5.39
CA GLY A 395 -0.30 -13.23 4.86
C GLY A 395 -0.38 -13.32 3.33
N PHE A 396 -1.59 -13.24 2.78
CA PHE A 396 -1.79 -13.27 1.32
C PHE A 396 -1.13 -12.07 0.61
N SER A 397 -1.16 -10.88 1.21
CA SER A 397 -0.50 -9.69 0.70
C SER A 397 1.02 -9.90 0.57
N GLN A 398 1.65 -10.48 1.59
CA GLN A 398 3.09 -10.80 1.56
C GLN A 398 3.41 -11.81 0.46
N ILE A 399 2.62 -12.87 0.31
CA ILE A 399 2.82 -13.89 -0.72
C ILE A 399 2.68 -13.31 -2.12
N PHE A 400 1.63 -12.51 -2.33
CA PHE A 400 1.42 -11.85 -3.61
C PHE A 400 2.57 -10.88 -3.92
N SER A 401 3.10 -10.17 -2.91
CA SER A 401 4.27 -9.31 -3.05
C SER A 401 5.53 -10.09 -3.47
N ILE A 402 5.74 -11.29 -2.92
CA ILE A 402 6.84 -12.20 -3.29
C ILE A 402 6.68 -12.67 -4.74
N ILE A 403 5.48 -13.11 -5.14
CA ILE A 403 5.18 -13.52 -6.52
C ILE A 403 5.44 -12.36 -7.48
N ALA A 404 4.94 -11.16 -7.17
CA ALA A 404 5.16 -9.97 -7.99
C ALA A 404 6.64 -9.59 -8.09
N SER A 405 7.41 -9.72 -6.99
CA SER A 405 8.87 -9.54 -7.00
C SER A 405 9.54 -10.53 -7.94
N LYS A 406 9.20 -11.82 -7.84
CA LYS A 406 9.79 -12.87 -8.68
C LYS A 406 9.52 -12.64 -10.17
N ILE A 407 8.31 -12.25 -10.54
CA ILE A 407 7.97 -11.90 -11.92
C ILE A 407 8.78 -10.67 -12.38
N LEU A 408 8.88 -9.64 -11.53
CA LEU A 408 9.63 -8.43 -11.83
C LEU A 408 11.15 -8.70 -11.96
N ASP A 409 11.72 -9.57 -11.14
CA ASP A 409 13.13 -9.96 -11.21
C ASP A 409 13.45 -10.55 -12.59
N ILE A 410 12.59 -11.43 -13.10
CA ILE A 410 12.78 -12.02 -14.42
C ILE A 410 12.69 -10.96 -15.53
N PHE A 411 11.83 -9.94 -15.38
CA PHE A 411 11.80 -8.83 -16.33
C PHE A 411 13.05 -7.96 -16.28
N ILE A 412 13.56 -7.68 -15.08
CA ILE A 412 14.82 -6.95 -14.87
C ILE A 412 16.00 -7.72 -15.48
N GLU A 413 16.09 -9.04 -15.24
CA GLU A 413 17.11 -9.93 -15.82
C GLU A 413 17.06 -9.94 -17.36
N ARG A 414 15.87 -9.78 -17.95
CA ARG A 414 15.67 -9.63 -19.39
C ARG A 414 15.93 -8.21 -19.91
N ASN A 415 16.46 -7.31 -19.07
CA ASN A 415 16.70 -5.89 -19.36
C ASN A 415 15.44 -5.11 -19.76
N LEU A 416 14.27 -5.51 -19.28
CA LEU A 416 13.01 -4.82 -19.53
C LEU A 416 12.75 -3.77 -18.45
N LYS A 417 12.40 -2.55 -18.86
CA LYS A 417 12.03 -1.45 -17.96
C LYS A 417 10.57 -1.58 -17.57
N VAL A 418 10.32 -2.41 -16.55
CA VAL A 418 8.97 -2.67 -16.02
C VAL A 418 8.85 -2.09 -14.61
N LYS A 419 7.68 -1.52 -14.32
CA LYS A 419 7.27 -1.01 -13.01
C LYS A 419 6.01 -1.69 -12.53
N LEU A 420 5.79 -1.65 -11.22
CA LEU A 420 4.65 -2.25 -10.52
C LEU A 420 3.72 -1.15 -9.97
N SER A 421 2.41 -1.32 -10.16
CA SER A 421 1.41 -0.53 -9.44
C SER A 421 1.21 -1.01 -8.01
N ASN A 422 0.45 -0.25 -7.22
CA ASN A 422 -0.13 -0.75 -5.97
C ASN A 422 -1.01 -1.97 -6.24
N PHE A 423 -1.14 -2.82 -5.22
CA PHE A 423 -1.99 -3.99 -5.27
C PHE A 423 -3.43 -3.61 -4.88
N LYS A 424 -4.41 -4.17 -5.60
CA LYS A 424 -5.81 -4.18 -5.16
C LYS A 424 -6.15 -5.58 -4.70
N PHE A 425 -6.57 -5.71 -3.45
CA PHE A 425 -7.10 -6.96 -2.91
C PHE A 425 -8.62 -6.98 -3.08
N TYR A 426 -9.13 -8.15 -3.46
CA TYR A 426 -10.54 -8.44 -3.66
C TYR A 426 -10.96 -9.52 -2.67
N GLU A 427 -11.76 -9.11 -1.69
CA GLU A 427 -12.37 -9.99 -0.69
C GLU A 427 -13.88 -9.82 -0.73
N ASN A 428 -14.61 -10.90 -1.02
CA ASN A 428 -16.08 -10.91 -1.12
C ASN A 428 -16.66 -9.86 -2.11
N GLU A 429 -15.83 -9.37 -3.04
CA GLU A 429 -16.20 -8.45 -4.09
C GLU A 429 -15.95 -9.07 -5.46
N MET A 430 -16.78 -8.72 -6.43
CA MET A 430 -16.60 -9.17 -7.80
C MET A 430 -15.43 -8.45 -8.46
N PHE A 431 -14.66 -9.18 -9.27
CA PHE A 431 -13.68 -8.59 -10.15
C PHE A 431 -14.39 -7.67 -11.14
N PHE A 432 -13.87 -6.45 -11.24
CA PHE A 432 -14.53 -5.36 -11.93
C PHE A 432 -14.50 -5.53 -13.45
N ASP A 433 -13.45 -6.12 -14.03
CA ASP A 433 -13.31 -6.29 -15.46
C ASP A 433 -13.80 -7.68 -15.93
N ARG A 434 -15.03 -7.69 -16.44
CA ARG A 434 -15.67 -8.86 -17.06
C ARG A 434 -15.66 -8.81 -18.58
N ALA A 435 -15.37 -7.66 -19.16
CA ALA A 435 -15.54 -7.41 -20.59
C ALA A 435 -14.23 -7.63 -21.37
N SER A 436 -13.08 -7.38 -20.74
CA SER A 436 -11.78 -7.60 -21.39
C SER A 436 -11.48 -9.08 -21.60
N SER A 437 -10.88 -9.37 -22.74
CA SER A 437 -10.36 -10.68 -23.06
C SER A 437 -8.96 -10.83 -22.46
N GLY A 438 -8.71 -11.95 -21.80
CA GLY A 438 -7.42 -12.28 -21.20
C GLY A 438 -7.15 -13.77 -21.24
N ILE A 439 -6.03 -14.18 -20.65
CA ILE A 439 -5.70 -15.58 -20.44
C ILE A 439 -6.18 -15.97 -19.05
N PHE A 440 -7.14 -16.88 -18.99
CA PHE A 440 -7.62 -17.48 -17.76
C PHE A 440 -6.97 -18.86 -17.59
N ALA A 441 -6.24 -19.05 -16.50
CA ALA A 441 -5.57 -20.30 -16.16
C ALA A 441 -6.05 -20.82 -14.80
N THR A 442 -6.26 -22.13 -14.73
CA THR A 442 -6.70 -22.81 -13.50
C THR A 442 -5.56 -23.58 -12.86
N LEU A 443 -5.37 -23.38 -11.55
CA LEU A 443 -4.32 -23.99 -10.75
C LEU A 443 -4.90 -25.07 -9.83
N ASN A 444 -4.40 -26.29 -9.94
CA ASN A 444 -4.87 -27.43 -9.14
C ASN A 444 -3.73 -28.03 -8.32
N ALA A 445 -4.05 -28.38 -7.08
CA ALA A 445 -3.24 -29.25 -6.23
C ALA A 445 -3.97 -30.58 -6.12
N LYS A 446 -3.36 -31.65 -6.65
CA LYS A 446 -4.02 -32.95 -6.86
C LYS A 446 -5.34 -32.76 -7.65
N GLU A 447 -6.44 -33.37 -7.22
CA GLU A 447 -7.76 -33.26 -7.86
C GLU A 447 -8.55 -32.03 -7.38
N SER A 448 -7.96 -31.12 -6.59
CA SER A 448 -8.65 -29.95 -6.05
C SER A 448 -8.16 -28.63 -6.65
N GLN A 449 -9.11 -27.85 -7.19
CA GLN A 449 -8.82 -26.49 -7.62
C GLN A 449 -8.37 -25.65 -6.44
N THR A 450 -7.20 -25.05 -6.58
CA THR A 450 -6.48 -24.31 -5.54
C THR A 450 -6.46 -22.82 -5.83
N GLY A 451 -6.38 -22.44 -7.10
CA GLY A 451 -6.32 -21.04 -7.49
C GLY A 451 -6.64 -20.81 -8.96
N VAL A 452 -6.64 -19.53 -9.34
CA VAL A 452 -6.85 -19.06 -10.70
C VAL A 452 -5.90 -17.91 -11.00
N ILE A 453 -5.44 -17.80 -12.24
CA ILE A 453 -4.69 -16.66 -12.75
C ILE A 453 -5.47 -16.07 -13.91
N PHE A 454 -5.63 -14.75 -13.93
CA PHE A 454 -6.14 -14.03 -15.07
C PHE A 454 -5.16 -12.95 -15.50
N ILE A 455 -4.67 -13.06 -16.73
CA ILE A 455 -3.72 -12.12 -17.34
C ILE A 455 -4.46 -11.32 -18.41
N SER A 456 -4.45 -10.00 -18.27
CA SER A 456 -5.08 -9.07 -19.22
C SER A 456 -4.20 -7.84 -19.43
N LYS A 457 -4.65 -6.88 -20.25
CA LYS A 457 -3.93 -5.64 -20.49
C LYS A 457 -4.21 -4.58 -19.43
#